data_AF-V7CVE9-F1
#
_entry.id   AF-V7CVE9-F1
#
_cell.length_a   1.000
_cell.length_b   1.000
_cell.length_c   1.000
_cell.angle_alpha   90.00
_cell.angle_beta   90.00
_cell.angle_gamma   90.00
#
_symmetry.space_group_name_H-M   'P 1'
#
loop_
_entity.id
_entity.type
_entity.pdbx_description
1 polymer ?
#
loop_
_entity_poly.entity_id
_entity_poly.type
_entity_poly.pdbx_seq_one_letter_code
_entity_poly.pdbx_strand_id
1 'polypeptide(L)'
;MSETNEDKTSGDFREMGQRLAKEVISFVKKKMDKAAKYGNLGDIRLSFVGHSIGNLIIRTALAETMMEPFLRYLHTYVSVSGPHLGYLYSSNSLFNSGLWLLKKLKGTQCIHQLTFTDDQDIQNTFLYKLCKKTLDHFRHIILLSSPQDGYVPYHSARIESCQAASHDNSKKGRVFLEMLNACLDQIRSNPSERRVFIRCDVNFDANSYGKNLNSLIGRAAHIEFLESDIFARFIMWSFPELFW
;
A
#
# COMPACT_ATOMS: atom_id res chain seq x y z
N MET A 1 0.01 -15.65 -2.23
CA MET A 1 1.15 -14.72 -2.02
C MET A 1 1.84 -14.55 -3.38
N SER A 2 2.45 -13.41 -3.69
CA SER A 2 3.08 -13.21 -5.00
C SER A 2 4.38 -14.01 -5.09
N GLU A 3 4.37 -15.06 -5.89
CA GLU A 3 5.52 -15.96 -6.08
C GLU A 3 6.67 -15.23 -6.79
N THR A 4 6.36 -14.27 -7.68
CA THR A 4 7.38 -13.59 -8.49
C THR A 4 8.23 -12.58 -7.72
N ASN A 5 7.82 -12.19 -6.51
CA ASN A 5 8.52 -11.22 -5.67
C ASN A 5 8.98 -11.78 -4.31
N GLU A 6 8.70 -13.04 -3.97
CA GLU A 6 8.97 -13.66 -2.67
C GLU A 6 10.43 -13.46 -2.22
N ASP A 7 11.40 -13.68 -3.12
CA ASP A 7 12.83 -13.51 -2.86
C ASP A 7 13.44 -12.20 -3.41
N LYS A 8 12.61 -11.29 -3.95
CA LYS A 8 13.07 -10.13 -4.74
C LYS A 8 12.43 -8.82 -4.28
N THR A 9 12.44 -8.59 -2.98
CA THR A 9 11.72 -7.48 -2.31
C THR A 9 12.53 -6.18 -2.14
N SER A 10 13.81 -6.17 -2.54
CA SER A 10 14.74 -5.05 -2.32
C SER A 10 15.13 -4.25 -3.57
N GLY A 11 14.55 -4.59 -4.73
CA GLY A 11 14.85 -3.97 -6.04
C GLY A 11 14.05 -2.67 -6.31
N ASP A 12 14.05 -2.19 -7.57
CA ASP A 12 13.20 -1.07 -7.99
C ASP A 12 11.71 -1.47 -7.96
N PHE A 13 10.83 -0.62 -7.42
CA PHE A 13 9.38 -0.84 -7.47
C PHE A 13 8.83 -1.05 -8.88
N ARG A 14 9.41 -0.42 -9.90
CA ARG A 14 9.04 -0.59 -11.32
C ARG A 14 9.20 -2.05 -11.74
N GLU A 15 10.33 -2.66 -11.42
CA GLU A 15 10.57 -4.07 -11.74
C GLU A 15 9.66 -5.00 -10.95
N MET A 16 9.49 -4.73 -9.64
CA MET A 16 8.60 -5.50 -8.78
C MET A 16 7.15 -5.44 -9.27
N GLY A 17 6.69 -4.24 -9.67
CA GLY A 17 5.37 -4.00 -10.23
C GLY A 17 5.17 -4.69 -11.57
N GLN A 18 6.14 -4.63 -12.48
CA GLN A 18 6.10 -5.35 -13.75
C GLN A 18 6.00 -6.86 -13.58
N ARG A 19 6.74 -7.44 -12.63
CA ARG A 19 6.64 -8.88 -12.30
C ARG A 19 5.24 -9.22 -11.80
N LEU A 20 4.71 -8.44 -10.86
CA LEU A 20 3.36 -8.67 -10.33
C LEU A 20 2.29 -8.48 -11.40
N ALA A 21 2.40 -7.48 -12.28
CA ALA A 21 1.46 -7.27 -13.40
C ALA A 21 1.39 -8.50 -14.31
N LYS A 22 2.54 -9.08 -14.68
CA LYS A 22 2.60 -10.33 -15.46
C LYS A 22 1.94 -11.50 -14.74
N GLU A 23 2.20 -11.65 -13.44
CA GLU A 23 1.61 -12.68 -12.59
C GLU A 23 0.08 -12.56 -12.54
N VAL A 24 -0.43 -11.37 -12.27
CA VAL A 24 -1.88 -11.07 -12.21
C VAL A 24 -2.55 -11.35 -13.55
N ILE A 25 -1.96 -10.90 -14.66
CA ILE A 25 -2.54 -11.09 -15.99
C ILE A 25 -2.61 -12.56 -16.35
N SER A 26 -1.55 -13.32 -16.05
CA SER A 26 -1.53 -14.78 -16.25
C SER A 26 -2.64 -15.45 -15.44
N PHE A 27 -2.79 -15.07 -14.17
CA PHE A 27 -3.83 -15.59 -13.28
C PHE A 27 -5.23 -15.28 -13.80
N VAL A 28 -5.52 -14.03 -14.14
CA VAL A 28 -6.84 -13.58 -14.61
C VAL A 28 -7.20 -14.28 -15.92
N LYS A 29 -6.29 -14.31 -16.91
CA LYS A 29 -6.53 -15.00 -18.19
C LYS A 29 -6.85 -16.48 -17.98
N LYS A 30 -6.06 -17.18 -17.16
CA LYS A 30 -6.30 -18.60 -16.83
C LYS A 30 -7.69 -18.83 -16.21
N LYS A 31 -8.16 -17.91 -15.37
CA LYS A 31 -9.50 -17.97 -14.76
C LYS A 31 -10.61 -17.68 -15.77
N MET A 32 -10.42 -16.68 -16.62
CA MET A 32 -11.36 -16.34 -17.71
C MET A 32 -11.51 -17.49 -18.71
N ASP A 33 -10.39 -18.08 -19.15
CA ASP A 33 -10.39 -19.23 -20.07
C ASP A 33 -11.11 -20.43 -19.47
N LYS A 34 -10.94 -20.66 -18.16
CA LYS A 34 -11.64 -21.73 -17.45
C LYS A 34 -13.15 -21.44 -17.42
N ALA A 35 -13.56 -20.24 -17.05
CA ALA A 35 -14.98 -19.88 -16.97
C ALA A 35 -15.68 -19.93 -18.35
N ALA A 36 -14.99 -19.52 -19.42
CA ALA A 36 -15.49 -19.61 -20.79
C ALA A 36 -15.78 -21.06 -21.22
N LYS A 37 -14.98 -22.03 -20.77
CA LYS A 37 -15.16 -23.46 -21.07
C LYS A 37 -16.36 -24.10 -20.37
N TYR A 38 -16.76 -23.59 -19.20
CA TYR A 38 -17.86 -24.15 -18.40
C TYR A 38 -19.15 -23.32 -18.48
N GLY A 39 -19.22 -22.35 -19.39
CA GLY A 39 -20.46 -21.65 -19.76
C GLY A 39 -21.01 -20.66 -18.73
N ASN A 40 -20.25 -20.31 -17.69
CA ASN A 40 -20.72 -19.40 -16.65
C ASN A 40 -19.61 -18.41 -16.26
N LEU A 41 -19.46 -17.33 -17.03
CA LEU A 41 -18.65 -16.19 -16.61
C LEU A 41 -19.53 -15.30 -15.74
N GLY A 42 -19.48 -15.52 -14.42
CA GLY A 42 -20.01 -14.54 -13.46
C GLY A 42 -19.26 -13.21 -13.56
N ASP A 43 -19.74 -12.20 -12.83
CA ASP A 43 -19.09 -10.90 -12.76
C ASP A 43 -17.65 -11.04 -12.19
N ILE A 44 -16.63 -10.61 -12.96
CA ILE A 44 -15.23 -10.78 -12.58
C ILE A 44 -14.87 -9.69 -11.58
N ARG A 45 -14.49 -10.11 -10.37
CA ARG A 45 -13.99 -9.22 -9.31
C ARG A 45 -12.52 -9.53 -9.03
N LEU A 46 -11.66 -8.55 -9.28
CA LEU A 46 -10.24 -8.61 -8.98
C LEU A 46 -9.95 -7.76 -7.74
N SER A 47 -9.63 -8.44 -6.64
CA SER A 47 -9.33 -7.81 -5.35
C SER A 47 -7.87 -8.01 -4.96
N PHE A 48 -7.31 -7.03 -4.26
CA PHE A 48 -5.92 -7.02 -3.83
C PHE A 48 -5.82 -6.81 -2.32
N VAL A 49 -4.90 -7.55 -1.70
CA VAL A 49 -4.47 -7.32 -0.31
C VAL A 49 -2.98 -7.05 -0.33
N GLY A 50 -2.57 -5.88 0.14
CA GLY A 50 -1.17 -5.48 0.25
C GLY A 50 -0.77 -5.30 1.70
N HIS A 51 0.40 -5.81 2.07
CA HIS A 51 1.05 -5.53 3.36
C HIS A 51 2.35 -4.76 3.13
N SER A 52 2.60 -3.74 3.94
CA SER A 52 3.85 -2.97 3.90
C SER A 52 4.16 -2.48 2.47
N ILE A 53 5.39 -2.66 1.99
CA ILE A 53 5.81 -2.32 0.63
C ILE A 53 5.02 -3.03 -0.48
N GLY A 54 4.38 -4.16 -0.20
CA GLY A 54 3.52 -4.88 -1.16
C GLY A 54 2.39 -4.00 -1.69
N ASN A 55 1.93 -3.03 -0.90
CA ASN A 55 0.98 -2.01 -1.33
C ASN A 55 1.50 -1.18 -2.50
N LEU A 56 2.76 -0.75 -2.44
CA LEU A 56 3.37 0.01 -3.52
C LEU A 56 3.62 -0.89 -4.73
N ILE A 57 4.00 -2.16 -4.53
CA ILE A 57 4.17 -3.13 -5.63
C ILE A 57 2.84 -3.33 -6.38
N ILE A 58 1.73 -3.51 -5.65
CA ILE A 58 0.37 -3.61 -6.23
C ILE A 58 0.06 -2.37 -7.05
N ARG A 59 0.16 -1.17 -6.44
CA ARG A 59 -0.13 0.08 -7.15
C ARG A 59 0.76 0.25 -8.38
N THR A 60 2.03 -0.15 -8.30
CA THR A 60 2.95 -0.10 -9.45
C THR A 60 2.52 -1.05 -10.56
N ALA A 61 2.10 -2.27 -10.23
CA ALA A 61 1.56 -3.22 -11.20
C ALA A 61 0.33 -2.66 -11.91
N LEU A 62 -0.60 -2.04 -11.17
CA LEU A 62 -1.80 -1.41 -11.72
C LEU A 62 -1.49 -0.20 -12.62
N ALA A 63 -0.33 0.43 -12.44
CA ALA A 63 0.12 1.55 -13.25
C ALA A 63 0.79 1.13 -14.58
N GLU A 64 1.02 -0.18 -14.79
CA GLU A 64 1.56 -0.72 -16.04
C GLU A 64 0.48 -0.77 -17.13
N THR A 65 0.84 -0.38 -18.36
CA THR A 65 -0.08 -0.35 -19.50
C THR A 65 -0.72 -1.70 -19.80
N MET A 66 -0.01 -2.81 -19.54
CA MET A 66 -0.54 -4.15 -19.72
C MET A 66 -1.72 -4.49 -18.79
N MET A 67 -1.88 -3.76 -17.68
CA MET A 67 -3.01 -3.93 -16.76
C MET A 67 -4.26 -3.17 -17.20
N GLU A 68 -4.18 -2.20 -18.11
CA GLU A 68 -5.30 -1.35 -18.55
C GLU A 68 -6.59 -2.14 -18.89
N PRO A 69 -6.55 -3.26 -19.66
CA PRO A 69 -7.77 -4.02 -20.00
C PRO A 69 -8.46 -4.67 -18.79
N PHE A 70 -7.75 -4.79 -17.67
CA PHE A 70 -8.19 -5.46 -16.45
C PHE A 70 -8.60 -4.50 -15.34
N LEU A 71 -8.32 -3.19 -15.46
CA LEU A 71 -8.63 -2.19 -14.43
C LEU A 71 -10.13 -2.09 -14.14
N ARG A 72 -10.98 -2.34 -15.14
CA ARG A 72 -12.44 -2.39 -15.00
C ARG A 72 -12.96 -3.51 -14.08
N TYR A 73 -12.14 -4.51 -13.77
CA TYR A 73 -12.52 -5.61 -12.88
C TYR A 73 -12.10 -5.35 -11.43
N LEU A 74 -11.42 -4.24 -11.14
CA LEU A 74 -10.92 -3.94 -9.80
C LEU A 74 -12.09 -3.71 -8.82
N HIS A 75 -12.10 -4.50 -7.76
CA HIS A 75 -13.22 -4.51 -6.81
C HIS A 75 -12.80 -3.97 -5.44
N THR A 76 -12.08 -4.78 -4.65
CA THR A 76 -11.68 -4.42 -3.28
C THR A 76 -10.17 -4.30 -3.18
N TYR A 77 -9.67 -3.21 -2.62
CA TYR A 77 -8.29 -3.03 -2.21
C TYR A 77 -8.18 -2.92 -0.68
N VAL A 78 -7.46 -3.86 -0.07
CA VAL A 78 -7.15 -3.84 1.36
C VAL A 78 -5.67 -3.52 1.52
N SER A 79 -5.37 -2.38 2.13
CA SER A 79 -4.02 -1.94 2.42
C SER A 79 -3.71 -2.06 3.90
N VAL A 80 -2.78 -2.94 4.25
CA VAL A 80 -2.29 -3.13 5.61
C VAL A 80 -0.93 -2.46 5.74
N SER A 81 -0.83 -1.42 6.56
CA SER A 81 0.40 -0.65 6.79
C SER A 81 1.09 -0.21 5.48
N GLY A 82 0.35 0.32 4.50
CA GLY A 82 0.95 0.71 3.20
C GLY A 82 1.62 2.09 3.24
N PRO A 83 2.92 2.25 2.90
CA PRO A 83 3.59 3.55 2.89
C PRO A 83 3.19 4.42 1.67
N HIS A 84 1.91 4.73 1.51
CA HIS A 84 1.34 5.36 0.31
C HIS A 84 1.88 6.75 -0.01
N LEU A 85 2.24 7.51 1.03
CA LEU A 85 2.86 8.84 0.94
C LEU A 85 4.37 8.79 1.23
N GLY A 86 4.92 7.59 1.33
CA GLY A 86 6.33 7.34 1.63
C GLY A 86 6.73 7.84 3.00
N TYR A 87 7.99 8.26 3.10
CA TYR A 87 8.65 8.64 4.35
C TYR A 87 9.02 10.13 4.39
N LEU A 88 8.31 10.95 3.61
CA LEU A 88 8.60 12.38 3.50
C LEU A 88 8.46 13.07 4.87
N TYR A 89 7.42 12.72 5.62
CA TYR A 89 7.31 13.02 7.04
C TYR A 89 7.37 11.69 7.80
N SER A 90 8.40 11.49 8.61
CA SER A 90 8.53 10.30 9.46
C SER A 90 8.94 10.76 10.85
N SER A 91 8.12 10.46 11.85
CA SER A 91 8.30 10.91 13.24
C SER A 91 9.27 10.03 14.03
N ASN A 92 9.59 8.82 13.55
CA ASN A 92 10.38 7.87 14.32
C ASN A 92 11.89 8.02 14.04
N SER A 93 12.61 8.70 14.94
CA SER A 93 14.04 9.02 14.78
C SER A 93 14.91 7.76 14.70
N LEU A 94 14.61 6.71 15.47
CA LEU A 94 15.35 5.44 15.47
C LEU A 94 15.19 4.70 14.15
N PHE A 95 13.97 4.65 13.62
CA PHE A 95 13.72 4.09 12.29
C PHE A 95 14.38 4.93 11.20
N ASN A 96 14.31 6.26 11.28
CA ASN A 96 14.98 7.15 10.31
C ASN A 96 16.51 6.95 10.30
N SER A 97 17.13 6.75 11.47
CA SER A 97 18.55 6.41 11.58
C SER A 97 18.86 5.01 11.04
N GLY A 98 18.00 4.01 11.29
CA GLY A 98 18.12 2.67 10.72
C GLY A 98 17.93 2.63 9.20
N LEU A 99 16.97 3.38 8.67
CA LEU A 99 16.71 3.54 7.25
C LEU A 99 17.85 4.25 6.55
N TRP A 100 18.40 5.31 7.17
CA TRP A 100 19.60 6.00 6.68
C TRP A 100 20.82 5.05 6.65
N LEU A 101 20.99 4.22 7.68
CA LEU A 101 22.05 3.22 7.74
C LEU A 101 21.86 2.14 6.66
N LEU A 102 20.64 1.62 6.47
CA LEU A 102 20.32 0.65 5.42
C LEU A 102 20.50 1.24 4.02
N LYS A 103 20.13 2.50 3.81
CA LYS A 103 20.38 3.23 2.57
C LYS A 103 21.88 3.30 2.27
N LYS A 104 22.70 3.58 3.28
CA LYS A 104 24.15 3.69 3.15
C LYS A 104 24.85 2.32 2.98
N LEU A 105 24.33 1.27 3.59
CA LEU A 105 24.97 -0.06 3.63
C LEU A 105 24.48 -1.02 2.54
N LYS A 106 23.20 -0.94 2.14
CA LYS A 106 22.58 -1.90 1.20
C LYS A 106 22.13 -1.29 -0.13
N GLY A 107 22.15 0.04 -0.29
CA GLY A 107 21.90 0.69 -1.58
C GLY A 107 20.61 0.26 -2.28
N THR A 108 19.58 -0.12 -1.53
CA THR A 108 18.36 -0.71 -2.09
C THR A 108 17.52 0.38 -2.75
N GLN A 109 17.29 0.26 -4.06
CA GLN A 109 16.63 1.28 -4.89
C GLN A 109 15.21 1.62 -4.39
N CYS A 110 14.46 0.64 -3.88
CA CYS A 110 13.17 0.88 -3.25
C CYS A 110 13.23 1.84 -2.06
N ILE A 111 14.33 1.85 -1.28
CA ILE A 111 14.48 2.78 -0.16
C ILE A 111 14.63 4.21 -0.67
N HIS A 112 15.40 4.41 -1.75
CA HIS A 112 15.52 5.72 -2.37
C HIS A 112 14.15 6.23 -2.87
N GLN A 113 13.33 5.36 -3.46
CA GLN A 113 11.98 5.66 -3.92
C GLN A 113 11.02 5.95 -2.75
N LEU A 114 11.16 5.24 -1.62
CA LEU A 114 10.38 5.46 -0.39
C LEU A 114 10.72 6.79 0.30
N THR A 115 11.99 7.21 0.21
CA THR A 115 12.49 8.43 0.85
C THR A 115 12.60 9.63 -0.08
N PHE A 116 12.06 9.55 -1.31
CA PHE A 116 12.09 10.66 -2.29
C PHE A 116 13.51 11.13 -2.64
N THR A 117 14.44 10.18 -2.80
CA THR A 117 15.85 10.47 -3.13
C THR A 117 16.35 9.67 -4.33
N ASP A 118 15.41 9.17 -5.14
CA ASP A 118 15.65 8.59 -6.45
C ASP A 118 15.72 9.66 -7.56
N ASP A 119 15.40 10.92 -7.24
CA ASP A 119 15.52 12.09 -8.11
C ASP A 119 15.89 13.34 -7.27
N GLN A 120 16.49 14.36 -7.90
CA GLN A 120 16.78 15.65 -7.24
C GLN A 120 15.51 16.49 -7.03
N ASP A 121 14.55 16.41 -7.95
CA ASP A 121 13.26 17.06 -7.81
C ASP A 121 12.22 16.06 -7.29
N ILE A 122 11.63 16.36 -6.14
CA ILE A 122 10.61 15.52 -5.50
C ILE A 122 9.46 15.23 -6.48
N GLN A 123 9.10 16.18 -7.34
CA GLN A 123 8.03 16.01 -8.32
C GLN A 123 8.37 15.03 -9.46
N ASN A 124 9.65 14.67 -9.61
CA ASN A 124 10.12 13.66 -10.58
C ASN A 124 10.33 12.28 -9.97
N THR A 125 10.32 12.17 -8.63
CA THR A 125 10.48 10.90 -7.92
C THR A 125 9.39 9.91 -8.28
N PHE A 126 9.73 8.63 -8.14
CA PHE A 126 8.82 7.52 -8.39
C PHE A 126 7.50 7.65 -7.62
N LEU A 127 7.57 7.87 -6.31
CA LEU A 127 6.38 7.79 -5.45
C LEU A 127 5.44 8.99 -5.66
N TYR A 128 5.99 10.17 -5.96
CA TYR A 128 5.20 11.33 -6.38
C TYR A 128 4.37 11.01 -7.63
N LYS A 129 4.99 10.42 -8.65
CA LYS A 129 4.31 10.03 -9.89
C LYS A 129 3.26 8.94 -9.65
N LEU A 130 3.56 7.96 -8.79
CA LEU A 130 2.62 6.88 -8.44
C LEU A 130 1.39 7.39 -7.69
N CYS A 131 1.51 8.44 -6.86
CA CYS A 131 0.38 9.02 -6.13
C CYS A 131 -0.72 9.61 -7.01
N LYS A 132 -0.45 9.87 -8.29
CA LYS A 132 -1.39 10.49 -9.22
C LYS A 132 -2.32 9.51 -9.96
N LYS A 133 -2.17 8.20 -9.72
CA LYS A 133 -2.97 7.14 -10.37
C LYS A 133 -3.15 5.92 -9.48
N THR A 134 -3.97 4.96 -9.91
CA THR A 134 -4.17 3.58 -9.40
C THR A 134 -5.32 3.35 -8.43
N LEU A 135 -5.83 4.38 -7.75
CA LEU A 135 -6.86 4.21 -6.72
C LEU A 135 -8.29 4.43 -7.24
N ASP A 136 -8.44 5.09 -8.38
CA ASP A 136 -9.71 5.50 -8.97
C ASP A 136 -10.54 4.36 -9.55
N HIS A 137 -9.93 3.20 -9.83
CA HIS A 137 -10.62 2.04 -10.38
C HIS A 137 -11.25 1.11 -9.34
N PHE A 138 -10.87 1.23 -8.06
CA PHE A 138 -11.41 0.35 -7.01
C PHE A 138 -12.80 0.79 -6.55
N ARG A 139 -13.69 -0.18 -6.37
CA ARG A 139 -15.01 0.04 -5.77
C ARG A 139 -14.95 0.16 -4.24
N HIS A 140 -14.00 -0.52 -3.62
CA HIS A 140 -13.82 -0.53 -2.18
C HIS A 140 -12.34 -0.38 -1.82
N ILE A 141 -12.02 0.55 -0.92
CA ILE A 141 -10.67 0.76 -0.40
C ILE A 141 -10.74 0.74 1.13
N ILE A 142 -9.99 -0.19 1.73
CA ILE A 142 -9.87 -0.33 3.19
C ILE A 142 -8.41 -0.10 3.55
N LEU A 143 -8.15 0.89 4.40
CA LEU A 143 -6.81 1.18 4.92
C LEU A 143 -6.74 0.73 6.38
N LEU A 144 -5.86 -0.22 6.66
CA LEU A 144 -5.60 -0.78 7.97
C LEU A 144 -4.26 -0.26 8.46
N SER A 145 -4.26 0.34 9.64
CA SER A 145 -3.12 1.06 10.19
C SER A 145 -3.09 0.91 11.70
N SER A 146 -1.89 0.88 12.26
CA SER A 146 -1.69 0.84 13.70
C SER A 146 -0.83 2.02 14.12
N PRO A 147 -1.23 2.81 15.13
CA PRO A 147 -0.39 3.88 15.67
C PRO A 147 0.87 3.32 16.36
N GLN A 148 0.90 2.01 16.66
CA GLN A 148 2.08 1.30 17.17
C GLN A 148 3.05 0.84 16.05
N ASP A 149 2.68 0.97 14.78
CA ASP A 149 3.58 0.64 13.67
C ASP A 149 4.73 1.65 13.62
N GLY A 150 5.91 1.21 14.05
CA GLY A 150 7.11 2.04 14.04
C GLY A 150 7.87 2.02 12.72
N TYR A 151 7.45 1.18 11.76
CA TYR A 151 8.09 1.01 10.45
C TYR A 151 7.45 1.92 9.42
N VAL A 152 6.13 1.99 9.34
CA VAL A 152 5.43 2.78 8.32
C VAL A 152 4.83 4.03 8.98
N PRO A 153 5.09 5.25 8.47
CA PRO A 153 4.48 6.45 9.04
C PRO A 153 2.96 6.33 9.06
N TYR A 154 2.35 6.48 10.23
CA TYR A 154 0.93 6.22 10.44
C TYR A 154 0.02 6.99 9.46
N HIS A 155 0.30 8.27 9.22
CA HIS A 155 -0.46 9.07 8.25
C HIS A 155 -0.30 8.59 6.80
N SER A 156 0.86 8.00 6.47
CA SER A 156 1.15 7.41 5.15
C SER A 156 0.32 6.15 4.93
N ALA A 157 0.23 5.27 5.95
CA ALA A 157 -0.67 4.10 5.96
C ALA A 157 -2.14 4.45 5.73
N ARG A 158 -2.54 5.66 6.14
CA ARG A 158 -3.92 6.12 6.16
C ARG A 158 -4.28 7.06 5.03
N ILE A 159 -3.32 7.47 4.19
CA ILE A 159 -3.53 8.50 3.17
C ILE A 159 -4.22 9.72 3.82
N GLU A 160 -3.55 10.29 4.81
CA GLU A 160 -4.02 11.46 5.57
C GLU A 160 -2.89 12.46 5.84
N SER A 161 -3.26 13.67 6.25
CA SER A 161 -2.29 14.68 6.65
C SER A 161 -1.69 14.37 8.02
N CYS A 162 -0.55 14.97 8.33
CA CYS A 162 0.04 14.92 9.67
C CYS A 162 0.37 16.31 10.19
N GLN A 163 0.47 16.45 11.51
CA GLN A 163 0.76 17.74 12.16
C GLN A 163 2.05 18.39 11.62
N ALA A 164 3.09 17.59 11.36
CA ALA A 164 4.34 18.09 10.81
C ALA A 164 4.15 18.72 9.41
N ALA A 165 3.30 18.14 8.57
CA ALA A 165 2.99 18.69 7.25
C ALA A 165 2.07 19.93 7.34
N SER A 166 1.13 19.96 8.28
CA SER A 166 0.21 21.09 8.47
C SER A 166 0.90 22.40 8.83
N HIS A 167 2.09 22.34 9.43
CA HIS A 167 2.89 23.51 9.80
C HIS A 167 4.05 23.79 8.83
N ASP A 168 4.22 22.98 7.78
CA ASP A 168 5.34 23.10 6.84
C ASP A 168 4.93 23.86 5.56
N ASN A 169 5.33 25.13 5.49
CA ASN A 169 5.09 26.00 4.33
C ASN A 169 6.17 25.88 3.23
N SER A 170 7.12 24.95 3.35
CA SER A 170 8.19 24.77 2.37
C SER A 170 7.73 24.09 1.08
N LYS A 171 8.63 23.95 0.09
CA LYS A 171 8.36 23.11 -1.11
C LYS A 171 7.98 21.67 -0.71
N LYS A 172 8.59 21.13 0.34
CA LYS A 172 8.32 19.77 0.84
C LYS A 172 6.86 19.61 1.30
N GLY A 173 6.35 20.53 2.11
CA GLY A 173 4.96 20.51 2.60
C GLY A 173 3.95 20.65 1.48
N ARG A 174 4.21 21.56 0.53
CA ARG A 174 3.37 21.71 -0.68
C ARG A 174 3.30 20.42 -1.49
N VAL A 175 4.45 19.80 -1.79
CA VAL A 175 4.51 18.55 -2.57
C VAL A 175 3.82 17.39 -1.84
N PHE A 176 3.96 17.30 -0.51
CA PHE A 176 3.24 16.30 0.26
C PHE A 176 1.72 16.46 0.17
N LEU A 177 1.22 17.70 0.31
CA LEU A 177 -0.21 17.99 0.19
C LEU A 177 -0.72 17.72 -1.24
N GLU A 178 0.07 18.01 -2.28
CA GLU A 178 -0.25 17.62 -3.66
C GLU A 178 -0.44 16.10 -3.80
N MET A 179 0.49 15.31 -3.26
CA MET A 179 0.41 13.84 -3.32
C MET A 179 -0.79 13.29 -2.54
N LEU A 180 -1.03 13.83 -1.34
CA LEU A 180 -2.17 13.47 -0.50
C LEU A 180 -3.48 13.76 -1.22
N ASN A 181 -3.64 14.98 -1.74
CA ASN A 181 -4.85 15.38 -2.45
C ASN A 181 -5.04 14.54 -3.72
N ALA A 182 -3.98 14.28 -4.49
CA ALA A 182 -4.07 13.42 -5.67
C ALA A 182 -4.61 12.01 -5.33
N CYS A 183 -4.19 11.42 -4.21
CA CYS A 183 -4.74 10.14 -3.76
C CYS A 183 -6.20 10.27 -3.30
N LEU A 184 -6.54 11.30 -2.52
CA LEU A 184 -7.90 11.51 -2.02
C LEU A 184 -8.89 11.81 -3.15
N ASP A 185 -8.47 12.57 -4.17
CA ASP A 185 -9.29 12.91 -5.32
C ASP A 185 -9.61 11.66 -6.15
N GLN A 186 -8.64 10.75 -6.32
CA GLN A 186 -8.90 9.43 -6.93
C GLN A 186 -9.86 8.59 -6.09
N ILE A 187 -9.71 8.57 -4.77
CA ILE A 187 -10.62 7.81 -3.89
C ILE A 187 -12.03 8.40 -3.94
N ARG A 188 -12.17 9.71 -4.11
CA ARG A 188 -13.46 10.43 -4.19
C ARG A 188 -14.05 10.49 -5.60
N SER A 189 -13.29 10.16 -6.63
CA SER A 189 -13.81 10.14 -8.01
C SER A 189 -14.90 9.07 -8.14
N ASN A 190 -15.90 9.33 -8.99
CA ASN A 190 -17.16 8.58 -9.18
C ASN A 190 -18.28 8.77 -8.12
N PRO A 191 -19.22 9.72 -8.34
CA PRO A 191 -20.44 9.88 -7.55
C PRO A 191 -21.55 8.85 -7.86
N SER A 192 -21.47 8.11 -8.97
CA SER A 192 -22.57 7.30 -9.51
C SER A 192 -22.68 5.89 -8.90
N GLU A 193 -21.65 5.41 -8.21
CA GLU A 193 -21.65 4.10 -7.56
C GLU A 193 -21.32 4.23 -6.08
N ARG A 194 -21.96 3.41 -5.23
CA ARG A 194 -21.68 3.35 -3.79
C ARG A 194 -20.28 2.78 -3.55
N ARG A 195 -19.27 3.65 -3.59
CA ARG A 195 -17.89 3.36 -3.22
C ARG A 195 -17.75 3.31 -1.70
N VAL A 196 -17.00 2.34 -1.19
CA VAL A 196 -16.67 2.25 0.23
C VAL A 196 -15.22 2.67 0.43
N PHE A 197 -15.00 3.66 1.30
CA PHE A 197 -13.68 4.03 1.76
C PHE A 197 -13.65 4.00 3.28
N ILE A 198 -12.84 3.10 3.84
CA ILE A 198 -12.75 2.89 5.29
C ILE A 198 -11.30 3.02 5.73
N ARG A 199 -11.09 3.72 6.85
CA ARG A 199 -9.83 3.72 7.60
C ARG A 199 -10.06 3.03 8.93
N CYS A 200 -9.36 1.95 9.17
CA CYS A 200 -9.42 1.18 10.40
C CYS A 200 -8.14 1.39 11.21
N ASP A 201 -8.33 1.79 12.47
CA ASP A 201 -7.26 1.78 13.47
C ASP A 201 -7.19 0.39 14.12
N VAL A 202 -5.98 -0.13 14.25
CA VAL A 202 -5.73 -1.44 14.86
C VAL A 202 -4.74 -1.23 15.99
N ASN A 203 -5.24 -1.45 17.19
CA ASN A 203 -4.49 -1.32 18.43
C ASN A 203 -4.17 -2.72 18.95
N PHE A 204 -2.88 -3.05 19.02
CA PHE A 204 -2.41 -4.32 19.55
C PHE A 204 -2.16 -4.19 21.06
N ASP A 205 -2.55 -5.21 21.83
CA ASP A 205 -2.35 -5.21 23.28
C ASP A 205 -0.86 -5.33 23.62
N ALA A 206 -0.25 -4.19 23.92
CA ALA A 206 1.16 -4.10 24.29
C ALA A 206 1.52 -4.91 25.54
N ASN A 207 0.55 -5.30 26.39
CA ASN A 207 0.80 -6.14 27.56
C ASN A 207 0.99 -7.63 27.21
N SER A 208 0.55 -8.06 26.02
CA SER A 208 0.73 -9.43 25.55
C SER A 208 2.19 -9.72 25.16
N TYR A 209 2.98 -8.67 24.91
CA TYR A 209 4.40 -8.76 24.60
C TYR A 209 5.20 -8.21 25.78
N GLY A 210 5.86 -9.08 26.54
CA GLY A 210 6.86 -8.64 27.53
C GLY A 210 7.83 -7.62 26.93
N LYS A 211 8.32 -6.67 27.73
CA LYS A 211 9.17 -5.54 27.29
C LYS A 211 10.40 -6.02 26.50
N ASN A 212 10.26 -6.15 25.18
CA ASN A 212 11.29 -6.63 24.26
C ASN A 212 11.59 -5.53 23.23
N LEU A 213 12.82 -5.51 22.71
CA LEU A 213 13.24 -4.51 21.71
C LEU A 213 12.33 -4.46 20.46
N ASN A 214 11.68 -5.57 20.12
CA ASN A 214 10.71 -5.65 19.01
C ASN A 214 9.42 -4.84 19.26
N SER A 215 8.94 -4.72 20.52
CA SER A 215 7.78 -3.90 20.85
C SER A 215 8.16 -2.42 20.96
N LEU A 216 9.39 -2.11 21.42
CA LEU A 216 9.93 -0.74 21.46
C LEU A 216 10.15 -0.11 20.09
N ILE A 217 10.50 -0.90 19.07
CA ILE A 217 10.74 -0.41 17.70
C ILE A 217 9.42 -0.35 16.90
N GLY A 218 8.31 -0.89 17.42
CA GLY A 218 7.04 -1.01 16.69
C GLY A 218 7.05 -2.10 15.61
N ARG A 219 8.05 -3.00 15.64
CA ARG A 219 8.16 -4.15 14.74
C ARG A 219 7.08 -5.19 15.01
N ALA A 220 6.74 -5.36 16.30
CA ALA A 220 5.69 -6.28 16.73
C ALA A 220 4.37 -5.95 16.02
N ALA A 221 3.88 -4.71 16.14
CA ALA A 221 2.66 -4.25 15.48
C ALA A 221 2.71 -4.40 13.94
N HIS A 222 3.87 -4.14 13.31
CA HIS A 222 4.01 -4.28 11.86
C HIS A 222 3.86 -5.74 11.37
N ILE A 223 4.35 -6.71 12.16
CA ILE A 223 4.29 -8.16 11.84
C ILE A 223 2.96 -8.77 12.31
N GLU A 224 2.43 -8.35 13.44
CA GLU A 224 1.24 -8.92 14.09
C GLU A 224 -0.02 -8.80 13.22
N PHE A 225 -0.07 -7.80 12.33
CA PHE A 225 -1.08 -7.71 11.28
C PHE A 225 -1.24 -8.99 10.44
N LEU A 226 -0.15 -9.76 10.24
CA LEU A 226 -0.13 -10.99 9.45
C LEU A 226 -0.26 -12.26 10.30
N GLU A 227 0.13 -12.19 11.57
CA GLU A 227 0.15 -13.35 12.48
C GLU A 227 -1.12 -13.46 13.34
N SER A 228 -1.92 -12.40 13.43
CA SER A 228 -3.19 -12.42 14.18
C SER A 228 -4.33 -13.01 13.35
N ASP A 229 -4.59 -14.30 13.56
CA ASP A 229 -5.79 -15.00 13.04
C ASP A 229 -7.08 -14.24 13.36
N ILE A 230 -7.13 -13.57 14.52
CA ILE A 230 -8.27 -12.77 14.97
C ILE A 230 -8.48 -11.57 14.05
N PHE A 231 -7.41 -10.91 13.61
CA PHE A 231 -7.51 -9.77 12.72
C PHE A 231 -7.95 -10.17 11.30
N ALA A 232 -7.38 -11.25 10.76
CA ALA A 232 -7.82 -11.79 9.47
C ALA A 232 -9.30 -12.20 9.50
N ARG A 233 -9.73 -12.90 10.56
CA ARG A 233 -11.13 -13.26 10.78
C ARG A 233 -12.02 -12.04 10.97
N PHE A 234 -11.58 -11.03 11.72
CA PHE A 234 -12.32 -9.79 11.91
C PHE A 234 -12.60 -9.10 10.58
N ILE A 235 -11.61 -8.98 9.69
CA ILE A 235 -11.81 -8.36 8.38
C ILE A 235 -12.75 -9.19 7.51
N MET A 236 -12.56 -10.51 7.47
CA MET A 236 -13.42 -11.40 6.67
C MET A 236 -14.88 -11.44 7.18
N TRP A 237 -15.09 -11.33 8.49
CA TRP A 237 -16.42 -11.38 9.11
C TRP A 237 -17.11 -10.03 9.22
N SER A 238 -16.36 -8.94 9.34
CA SER A 238 -16.94 -7.58 9.45
C SER A 238 -17.31 -7.00 8.09
N PHE A 239 -16.73 -7.53 7.01
CA PHE A 239 -16.99 -7.06 5.65
C PHE A 239 -17.23 -8.19 4.65
N PRO A 240 -18.17 -9.11 4.91
CA PRO A 240 -18.40 -10.26 4.03
C PRO A 240 -18.76 -9.81 2.61
N GLU A 241 -19.54 -8.75 2.45
CA GLU A 241 -19.89 -8.17 1.14
C GLU A 241 -18.69 -7.63 0.34
N LEU A 242 -17.52 -7.45 0.95
CA LEU A 242 -16.30 -7.02 0.27
C LEU A 242 -15.46 -8.18 -0.27
N PHE A 243 -15.75 -9.42 0.17
CA PHE A 243 -14.99 -10.63 -0.14
C PHE A 243 -15.81 -11.75 -0.79
N TRP A 244 -17.15 -11.70 -0.74
CA TRP A 244 -18.07 -12.70 -1.29
C TRP A 244 -18.93 -12.16 -2.44
#